data_AF-A0A803N0W7-F1
#
_entry.id   AF-A0A803N0W7-F1
#
_cell.length_a   1.000
_cell.length_b   1.000
_cell.length_c   1.000
_cell.angle_alpha   90.00
_cell.angle_beta   90.00
_cell.angle_gamma   90.00
#
_symmetry.space_group_name_H-M   'P 1'
#
loop_
_entity.id
_entity.type
_entity.pdbx_description
1 polymer ?
#
loop_
_entity_poly.entity_id
_entity_poly.type
_entity_poly.pdbx_seq_one_letter_code
_entity_poly.pdbx_strand_id
1 'polypeptide(L)'
;MSNANCDMETLGRVVTSFDSTKRRIVFEMGFRNLLYVTRKRLPRHLSYWIATRVDVKNKTLLAVDGKQIQLNVVQVCWVLGLPKGKKPLPKNCVDEALETYLYDKYNIAMGHDTSGIYRTTLINAVEAPLFKEEEFKQVFELLVMNILCSSSYHRVSKRQMHPVKVAADQPKKYDWCSLVLDELLHALRNFSHRFYAEGWAPCLGGCTYFLSDPPRSFRKLFKQKTDEAVDSPSMSQKVSSIQTAPKLPANQEESALTPGSGDHERKKEEAEKKKEEALANSTQPHVGETGNGAASVPVN
;
A
#
# COMPACT_ATOMS: atom_id res chain seq x y z
N MET A 1 6.88 -15.37 7.94
CA MET A 1 6.62 -14.29 6.96
C MET A 1 5.21 -13.76 7.17
N SER A 2 5.07 -12.48 7.51
CA SER A 2 3.81 -11.83 7.89
C SER A 2 3.18 -11.14 6.68
N ASN A 3 2.13 -11.71 6.08
CA ASN A 3 1.54 -11.15 4.85
C ASN A 3 0.20 -10.41 5.05
N ALA A 4 -0.01 -9.86 6.25
CA ALA A 4 -1.03 -8.84 6.48
C ALA A 4 -0.29 -7.50 6.65
N ASN A 5 -0.57 -6.52 5.77
CA ASN A 5 0.25 -5.30 5.69
C ASN A 5 -0.26 -4.13 6.53
N CYS A 6 -1.49 -4.25 7.07
CA CYS A 6 -2.07 -3.27 7.99
C CYS A 6 -1.38 -3.38 9.35
N ASP A 7 -0.37 -2.56 9.55
CA ASP A 7 0.52 -2.61 10.70
C ASP A 7 0.16 -1.52 11.72
N MET A 8 -1.07 -1.61 12.25
CA MET A 8 -1.56 -0.70 13.29
C MET A 8 -0.74 -0.84 14.59
N GLU A 9 -0.08 -1.98 14.79
CA GLU A 9 0.81 -2.22 15.93
C GLU A 9 2.04 -1.31 15.85
N THR A 10 2.67 -1.22 14.68
CA THR A 10 3.75 -0.27 14.45
C THR A 10 3.31 1.18 14.68
N LEU A 11 2.12 1.58 14.20
CA LEU A 11 1.60 2.93 14.48
C LEU A 11 1.45 3.14 15.99
N GLY A 12 0.84 2.19 16.69
CA GLY A 12 0.65 2.22 18.14
C GLY A 12 1.97 2.37 18.90
N ARG A 13 3.01 1.64 18.50
CA ARG A 13 4.36 1.78 19.07
C ARG A 13 4.92 3.18 18.84
N VAL A 14 4.89 3.68 17.62
CA VAL A 14 5.45 4.99 17.27
C VAL A 14 4.74 6.11 18.03
N VAL A 15 3.40 6.12 18.07
CA VAL A 15 2.67 7.20 18.77
C VAL A 15 2.84 7.16 20.29
N THR A 16 3.28 6.04 20.88
CA THR A 16 3.59 5.99 22.32
C THR A 16 4.84 6.76 22.69
N SER A 17 5.81 6.92 21.77
CA SER A 17 7.03 7.69 22.00
C SER A 17 6.85 9.21 21.86
N PHE A 18 5.67 9.67 21.42
CA PHE A 18 5.43 11.09 21.20
C PHE A 18 5.33 11.87 22.52
N ASP A 19 6.06 12.98 22.55
CA ASP A 19 5.94 14.01 23.58
C ASP A 19 4.60 14.79 23.48
N SER A 20 4.38 15.71 24.43
CA SER A 20 3.17 16.54 24.47
C SER A 20 3.00 17.39 23.20
N THR A 21 4.09 17.87 22.61
CA THR A 21 4.07 18.73 21.42
C THR A 21 3.63 17.97 20.18
N LYS A 22 4.26 16.83 19.87
CA LYS A 22 3.87 15.95 18.76
C LYS A 22 2.42 15.48 18.91
N ARG A 23 2.00 15.12 20.13
CA ARG A 23 0.59 14.75 20.41
C ARG A 23 -0.37 15.89 20.13
N ARG A 24 -0.04 17.13 20.52
CA ARG A 24 -0.84 18.33 20.22
C ARG A 24 -0.97 18.54 18.71
N ILE A 25 0.12 18.43 17.96
CA ILE A 25 0.11 18.57 16.50
C ILE A 25 -0.82 17.52 15.86
N VAL A 26 -0.71 16.24 16.23
CA VAL A 26 -1.57 15.17 15.71
C VAL A 26 -3.06 15.43 16.03
N PHE A 27 -3.36 15.96 17.22
CA PHE A 27 -4.70 16.39 17.60
C PHE A 27 -5.21 17.53 16.70
N GLU A 28 -4.37 18.53 16.44
CA GLU A 28 -4.68 19.68 15.59
C GLU A 28 -4.87 19.29 14.12
N MET A 29 -4.19 18.24 13.65
CA MET A 29 -4.38 17.65 12.32
C MET A 29 -5.67 16.82 12.19
N GLY A 30 -6.25 16.40 13.32
CA GLY A 30 -7.53 15.67 13.37
C GLY A 30 -7.37 14.15 13.40
N PHE A 31 -6.15 13.66 13.59
CA PHE A 31 -5.84 12.24 13.72
C PHE A 31 -5.77 11.79 15.19
N ARG A 32 -6.46 12.50 16.10
CA ARG A 32 -6.40 12.28 17.54
C ARG A 32 -6.58 10.82 17.92
N ASN A 33 -7.56 10.13 17.33
CA ASN A 33 -7.89 8.77 17.73
C ASN A 33 -6.74 7.79 17.44
N LEU A 34 -5.89 8.09 16.45
CA LEU A 34 -4.71 7.28 16.14
C LEU A 34 -3.71 7.26 17.31
N LEU A 35 -3.65 8.31 18.14
CA LEU A 35 -2.81 8.35 19.35
C LEU A 35 -3.23 7.32 20.42
N TYR A 36 -4.46 6.80 20.33
CA TYR A 36 -5.03 5.84 21.26
C TYR A 36 -5.24 4.46 20.64
N VAL A 37 -4.83 4.27 19.38
CA VAL A 37 -4.83 2.94 18.77
C VAL A 37 -3.78 2.10 19.47
N THR A 38 -4.23 1.29 20.42
CA THR A 38 -3.37 0.51 21.31
C THR A 38 -3.63 -0.97 21.13
N ARG A 39 -2.54 -1.73 20.94
CA ARG A 39 -2.34 -3.18 21.10
C ARG A 39 -3.39 -4.16 20.57
N LYS A 40 -4.34 -3.73 19.74
CA LYS A 40 -5.26 -4.65 19.06
C LYS A 40 -4.57 -5.22 17.82
N ARG A 41 -3.99 -6.41 17.98
CA ARG A 41 -3.47 -7.19 16.86
C ARG A 41 -4.61 -7.99 16.26
N LEU A 42 -4.89 -7.77 14.97
CA LEU A 42 -5.81 -8.62 14.23
C LEU A 42 -5.05 -9.88 13.80
N PRO A 43 -5.41 -11.09 14.27
CA PRO A 43 -4.74 -12.31 13.84
C PRO A 43 -4.83 -12.46 12.33
N ARG A 44 -3.73 -12.83 11.69
CA ARG A 44 -3.62 -12.90 10.22
C ARG A 44 -4.71 -13.77 9.61
N HIS A 45 -4.95 -14.94 10.19
CA HIS A 45 -5.98 -15.88 9.74
C HIS A 45 -7.37 -15.25 9.81
N LEU A 46 -7.63 -14.42 10.83
CA LEU A 46 -8.87 -13.68 10.94
C LEU A 46 -8.98 -12.60 9.87
N SER A 47 -7.94 -11.79 9.63
CA SER A 47 -7.95 -10.80 8.52
C SER A 47 -8.21 -11.47 7.18
N TYR A 48 -7.55 -12.60 6.94
CA TYR A 48 -7.64 -13.37 5.71
C TYR A 48 -9.05 -13.95 5.53
N TRP A 49 -9.63 -14.54 6.58
CA TRP A 49 -11.00 -15.04 6.56
C TRP A 49 -12.04 -13.93 6.41
N ILE A 50 -11.85 -12.77 7.06
CA ILE A 50 -12.76 -11.64 6.86
C ILE A 50 -12.70 -11.14 5.41
N ALA A 51 -11.51 -11.12 4.80
CA ALA A 51 -11.33 -10.68 3.42
C ALA A 51 -12.09 -11.56 2.41
N THR A 52 -12.19 -12.88 2.64
CA THR A 52 -12.98 -13.77 1.77
C THR A 52 -14.50 -13.54 1.88
N ARG A 53 -14.94 -12.79 2.90
CA ARG A 53 -16.35 -12.47 3.17
C ARG A 53 -16.77 -11.09 2.69
N VAL A 54 -15.85 -10.31 2.10
CA VAL A 54 -16.18 -8.99 1.55
C VAL A 54 -16.63 -9.10 0.10
N ASP A 55 -17.83 -8.62 -0.17
CA ASP A 55 -18.28 -8.30 -1.52
C ASP A 55 -17.79 -6.90 -1.88
N VAL A 56 -16.74 -6.83 -2.69
CA VAL A 56 -16.13 -5.56 -3.11
C VAL A 56 -17.06 -4.75 -4.02
N LYS A 57 -17.90 -5.42 -4.83
CA LYS A 57 -18.81 -4.75 -5.77
C LYS A 57 -19.92 -4.03 -5.02
N ASN A 58 -20.54 -4.72 -4.06
CA ASN A 58 -21.62 -4.17 -3.25
C ASN A 58 -21.12 -3.41 -2.00
N LYS A 59 -19.81 -3.43 -1.75
CA LYS A 59 -19.15 -2.86 -0.56
C LYS A 59 -19.75 -3.41 0.73
N THR A 60 -19.91 -4.73 0.82
CA THR A 60 -20.54 -5.38 1.97
C THR A 60 -19.63 -6.42 2.60
N LEU A 61 -19.72 -6.57 3.92
CA LEU A 61 -19.13 -7.68 4.64
C LEU A 61 -20.23 -8.67 5.02
N LEU A 62 -20.07 -9.94 4.63
CA LEU A 62 -21.00 -11.01 4.96
C LEU A 62 -20.67 -11.62 6.33
N ALA A 63 -21.50 -11.32 7.32
CA ALA A 63 -21.41 -11.87 8.67
C ALA A 63 -21.69 -13.39 8.67
N VAL A 64 -21.28 -14.09 9.74
CA VAL A 64 -21.43 -15.55 9.85
C VAL A 64 -22.89 -15.98 9.78
N ASP A 65 -23.80 -15.18 10.31
CA ASP A 65 -25.25 -15.38 10.31
C ASP A 65 -25.92 -15.02 8.97
N GLY A 66 -25.13 -14.71 7.93
CA GLY A 66 -25.64 -14.35 6.61
C GLY A 66 -26.06 -12.88 6.47
N LYS A 67 -25.98 -12.07 7.54
CA LYS A 67 -26.28 -10.64 7.44
C LYS A 67 -25.22 -9.90 6.63
N GLN A 68 -25.66 -8.90 5.87
CA GLN A 68 -24.79 -8.03 5.10
C GLN A 68 -24.56 -6.72 5.85
N ILE A 69 -23.29 -6.33 5.98
CA ILE A 69 -22.87 -5.09 6.61
C ILE A 69 -22.35 -4.16 5.53
N GLN A 70 -23.01 -3.04 5.30
CA GLN A 70 -22.47 -2.02 4.39
C GLN A 70 -21.18 -1.45 4.96
N LEU A 71 -20.10 -1.50 4.17
CA LEU A 71 -18.85 -0.82 4.40
C LEU A 71 -19.00 0.62 3.93
N ASN A 72 -18.98 1.57 4.86
CA ASN A 72 -19.22 2.98 4.57
C ASN A 72 -18.16 3.90 5.18
N VAL A 73 -18.04 5.08 4.57
CA VAL A 73 -17.05 6.11 4.94
C VAL A 73 -17.25 6.61 6.38
N VAL A 74 -18.50 6.66 6.86
CA VAL A 74 -18.81 7.11 8.23
C VAL A 74 -18.24 6.13 9.27
N GLN A 75 -18.32 4.82 9.00
CA GLN A 75 -17.75 3.80 9.88
C GLN A 75 -16.22 3.93 9.92
N VAL A 76 -15.55 4.25 8.81
CA VAL A 76 -14.09 4.49 8.83
C VAL A 76 -13.75 5.63 9.79
N CYS A 77 -14.51 6.73 9.75
CA CYS A 77 -14.37 7.82 10.70
C CYS A 77 -14.58 7.35 12.15
N TRP A 78 -15.59 6.53 12.43
CA TRP A 78 -15.85 6.05 13.79
C TRP A 78 -14.77 5.09 14.31
N VAL A 79 -14.29 4.17 13.45
CA VAL A 79 -13.34 3.13 13.84
C VAL A 79 -11.93 3.68 13.97
N LEU A 80 -11.51 4.52 13.03
CA LEU A 80 -10.13 5.02 12.96
C LEU A 80 -9.99 6.47 13.48
N GLY A 81 -11.09 7.22 13.57
CA GLY A 81 -11.09 8.64 13.91
C GLY A 81 -10.28 9.51 12.96
N LEU A 82 -10.31 9.17 11.68
CA LEU A 82 -9.71 9.99 10.64
C LEU A 82 -10.60 11.21 10.33
N PRO A 83 -10.02 12.31 9.84
CA PRO A 83 -10.83 13.44 9.41
C PRO A 83 -11.74 13.06 8.22
N LYS A 84 -13.01 13.46 8.32
CA LYS A 84 -14.00 13.39 7.24
C LYS A 84 -14.37 14.81 6.83
N GLY A 85 -13.42 15.50 6.20
CA GLY A 85 -13.61 16.85 5.70
C GLY A 85 -14.54 16.91 4.49
N LYS A 86 -14.87 18.13 4.05
CA LYS A 86 -15.75 18.36 2.88
C LYS A 86 -15.01 18.27 1.55
N LYS A 87 -13.68 18.42 1.56
CA LYS A 87 -12.87 18.40 0.34
C LYS A 87 -12.42 16.98 0.01
N PRO A 88 -12.59 16.50 -1.24
CA PRO A 88 -12.05 15.21 -1.62
C PRO A 88 -10.53 15.25 -1.67
N LEU A 89 -9.88 14.12 -1.36
CA LEU A 89 -8.47 13.93 -1.66
C LEU A 89 -8.30 13.47 -3.11
N PRO A 90 -7.30 14.00 -3.84
CA PRO A 90 -7.00 13.54 -5.18
C PRO A 90 -6.49 12.11 -5.16
N LYS A 91 -6.96 11.30 -6.12
CA LYS A 91 -6.65 9.85 -6.21
C LYS A 91 -5.57 9.51 -7.23
N ASN A 92 -5.25 10.47 -8.09
CA ASN A 92 -4.26 10.39 -9.15
C ASN A 92 -3.23 11.48 -8.93
N CYS A 93 -2.02 11.29 -9.46
CA CYS A 93 -1.01 12.34 -9.45
C CYS A 93 -1.50 13.54 -10.26
N VAL A 94 -1.50 14.72 -9.64
CA VAL A 94 -1.79 16.00 -10.31
C VAL A 94 -0.50 16.83 -10.45
N ASP A 95 0.58 16.46 -9.75
CA ASP A 95 1.82 17.23 -9.69
C ASP A 95 3.02 16.27 -9.55
N GLU A 96 3.78 16.10 -10.62
CA GLU A 96 4.96 15.23 -10.67
C GLU A 96 6.18 15.85 -9.97
N ALA A 97 6.31 17.18 -10.00
CA ALA A 97 7.40 17.88 -9.30
C ALA A 97 7.29 17.70 -7.78
N LEU A 98 6.05 17.63 -7.28
CA LEU A 98 5.78 17.29 -5.90
C LEU A 98 6.24 15.88 -5.51
N GLU A 99 5.99 14.89 -6.36
CA GLU A 99 6.43 13.52 -6.09
C GLU A 99 7.95 13.49 -5.96
N THR A 100 8.65 14.18 -6.86
CA THR A 100 10.11 14.32 -6.83
C THR A 100 10.57 14.97 -5.54
N TYR A 101 9.94 16.07 -5.08
CA TYR A 101 10.30 16.70 -3.80
C TYR A 101 10.20 15.76 -2.60
N LEU A 102 9.06 15.06 -2.46
CA LEU A 102 8.83 14.16 -1.33
C LEU A 102 9.77 12.95 -1.38
N TYR A 103 9.99 12.45 -2.59
CA TYR A 103 10.91 11.36 -2.83
C TYR A 103 12.33 11.78 -2.50
N ASP A 104 12.86 12.87 -3.05
CA ASP A 104 14.22 13.34 -2.81
C ASP A 104 14.48 13.64 -1.33
N LYS A 105 13.46 14.16 -0.62
CA LYS A 105 13.58 14.49 0.80
C LYS A 105 13.64 13.26 1.71
N TYR A 106 12.82 12.24 1.45
CA TYR A 106 12.64 11.10 2.35
C TYR A 106 13.13 9.77 1.78
N ASN A 107 13.70 9.75 0.58
CA ASN A 107 14.33 8.56 0.04
C ASN A 107 15.77 8.46 0.56
N ILE A 108 16.04 7.38 1.30
CA ILE A 108 17.38 7.04 1.75
C ILE A 108 17.77 5.83 0.91
N ALA A 109 18.55 6.08 -0.16
CA ALA A 109 18.90 5.08 -1.14
C ALA A 109 19.48 3.81 -0.49
N MET A 110 18.71 2.72 -0.51
CA MET A 110 19.24 1.36 -0.51
C MET A 110 19.14 0.90 -1.96
N GLY A 111 20.29 0.60 -2.58
CA GLY A 111 20.51 0.49 -4.02
C GLY A 111 19.34 -0.06 -4.86
N HIS A 112 19.11 0.61 -5.99
CA HIS A 112 18.26 0.20 -7.12
C HIS A 112 16.88 -0.35 -6.78
N ASP A 113 15.92 0.53 -6.47
CA ASP A 113 14.54 0.43 -6.98
C ASP A 113 13.79 1.76 -6.74
N THR A 114 13.22 2.36 -7.78
CA THR A 114 12.63 3.72 -7.79
C THR A 114 11.20 3.79 -7.24
N SER A 115 10.76 2.80 -6.45
CA SER A 115 9.32 2.50 -6.30
C SER A 115 8.63 3.04 -5.04
N GLY A 116 9.31 3.84 -4.19
CA GLY A 116 8.64 4.58 -3.11
C GLY A 116 9.48 4.82 -1.85
N ILE A 117 8.89 5.48 -0.84
CA ILE A 117 9.54 5.78 0.45
C ILE A 117 9.30 4.61 1.43
N TYR A 118 10.37 4.08 2.03
CA TYR A 118 10.27 2.97 2.98
C TYR A 118 9.61 3.38 4.31
N ARG A 119 8.80 2.48 4.88
CA ARG A 119 8.19 2.66 6.20
C ARG A 119 9.23 2.94 7.29
N THR A 120 10.37 2.25 7.28
CA THR A 120 11.44 2.44 8.27
C THR A 120 11.96 3.87 8.26
N THR A 121 12.15 4.46 7.07
CA THR A 121 12.53 5.87 6.93
C THR A 121 11.49 6.80 7.55
N LEU A 122 10.21 6.54 7.29
CA LEU A 122 9.12 7.35 7.85
C LEU A 122 9.05 7.23 9.38
N ILE A 123 9.22 6.02 9.93
CA ILE A 123 9.28 5.80 11.38
C ILE A 123 10.42 6.61 12.00
N ASN A 124 11.63 6.48 11.46
CA ASN A 124 12.81 7.18 11.97
C ASN A 124 12.61 8.70 11.95
N ALA A 125 12.05 9.23 10.87
CA ALA A 125 11.78 10.67 10.73
C ALA A 125 10.66 11.16 11.66
N VAL A 126 9.63 10.35 11.90
CA VAL A 126 8.54 10.66 12.86
C VAL A 126 9.04 10.62 14.31
N GLU A 127 9.96 9.71 14.63
CA GLU A 127 10.51 9.54 15.98
C GLU A 127 11.61 10.57 16.31
N ALA A 128 12.32 11.08 15.30
CA ALA A 128 13.35 12.11 15.45
C ALA A 128 12.85 13.36 16.21
N PRO A 129 13.73 14.10 16.91
CA PRO A 129 13.35 15.34 17.59
C PRO A 129 12.59 16.30 16.67
N LEU A 130 11.58 16.99 17.22
CA LEU A 130 10.77 17.91 16.44
C LEU A 130 11.58 19.18 16.12
N PHE A 131 12.01 19.33 14.86
CA PHE A 131 12.67 20.54 14.38
C PHE A 131 11.70 21.51 13.70
N LYS A 132 10.84 21.00 12.81
CA LYS A 132 9.85 21.78 12.06
C LYS A 132 8.50 21.07 12.10
N GLU A 133 7.47 21.81 12.52
CA GLU A 133 6.11 21.28 12.64
C GLU A 133 5.55 20.77 11.31
N GLU A 134 5.77 21.50 10.22
CA GLU A 134 5.30 21.13 8.87
C GLU A 134 5.90 19.81 8.39
N GLU A 135 7.20 19.61 8.64
CA GLU A 135 7.89 18.38 8.26
C GLU A 135 7.36 17.19 9.05
N PHE A 136 7.13 17.38 10.35
CA PHE A 136 6.50 16.37 11.19
C PHE A 136 5.10 16.01 10.71
N LYS A 137 4.25 17.01 10.41
CA LYS A 137 2.89 16.78 9.87
C LYS A 137 2.95 15.94 8.60
N GLN A 138 3.80 16.33 7.66
CA GLN A 138 3.96 15.65 6.39
C GLN A 138 4.42 14.20 6.56
N VAL A 139 5.47 13.96 7.34
CA VAL A 139 6.00 12.59 7.51
C VAL A 139 5.07 11.71 8.35
N PHE A 140 4.35 12.28 9.32
CA PHE A 140 3.31 11.58 10.05
C PHE A 140 2.16 11.15 9.14
N GLU A 141 1.67 12.04 8.26
CA GLU A 141 0.64 11.70 7.28
C GLU A 141 1.11 10.61 6.29
N LEU A 142 2.35 10.69 5.80
CA LEU A 142 2.93 9.64 4.96
C LEU A 142 2.98 8.29 5.70
N LEU A 143 3.34 8.28 6.99
CA LEU A 143 3.34 7.06 7.80
C LEU A 143 1.92 6.50 7.98
N VAL A 144 0.94 7.36 8.27
CA VAL A 144 -0.48 6.97 8.37
C VAL A 144 -0.97 6.37 7.06
N MET A 145 -0.67 7.00 5.93
CA MET A 145 -1.00 6.48 4.60
C MET A 145 -0.29 5.14 4.33
N ASN A 146 0.99 5.02 4.70
CA ASN A 146 1.72 3.77 4.56
C ASN A 146 1.07 2.62 5.34
N ILE A 147 0.55 2.89 6.54
CA ILE A 147 -0.01 1.86 7.43
C ILE A 147 -1.45 1.52 7.07
N LEU A 148 -2.29 2.53 6.78
CA LEU A 148 -3.71 2.35 6.49
C LEU A 148 -3.97 1.95 5.04
N CYS A 149 -3.10 2.32 4.11
CA CYS A 149 -3.26 2.05 2.68
C CYS A 149 -2.16 1.13 2.13
N SER A 150 -1.42 0.44 3.00
CA SER A 150 -0.24 -0.33 2.61
C SER A 150 -0.50 -1.36 1.52
N SER A 151 0.41 -1.41 0.55
CA SER A 151 0.59 -2.54 -0.36
C SER A 151 1.55 -3.58 0.26
N SER A 152 1.81 -4.67 -0.46
CA SER A 152 2.76 -5.73 -0.07
C SER A 152 4.20 -5.27 0.17
N TYR A 153 4.55 -4.04 -0.19
CA TYR A 153 5.95 -3.61 -0.26
C TYR A 153 6.41 -2.72 0.90
N HIS A 154 5.56 -2.44 1.89
CA HIS A 154 5.88 -1.55 3.03
C HIS A 154 6.47 -0.19 2.61
N ARG A 155 6.13 0.27 1.41
CA ARG A 155 6.58 1.52 0.79
C ARG A 155 5.39 2.43 0.52
N VAL A 156 5.58 3.72 0.69
CA VAL A 156 4.63 4.73 0.21
C VAL A 156 4.84 4.91 -1.27
N SER A 157 3.82 4.57 -2.06
CA SER A 157 3.84 4.80 -3.50
C SER A 157 3.58 6.26 -3.83
N LYS A 158 3.96 6.68 -5.03
CA LYS A 158 3.63 7.99 -5.62
C LYS A 158 2.17 8.40 -5.41
N ARG A 159 1.24 7.47 -5.64
CA ARG A 159 -0.20 7.66 -5.44
C ARG A 159 -0.58 8.10 -4.01
N GLN A 160 0.17 7.67 -3.01
CA GLN A 160 -0.08 7.96 -1.60
C GLN A 160 0.58 9.26 -1.14
N MET A 161 1.60 9.75 -1.86
CA MET A 161 2.30 11.00 -1.55
C MET A 161 1.44 12.23 -1.90
N HIS A 162 0.69 12.14 -2.99
CA HIS A 162 -0.08 13.28 -3.50
C HIS A 162 -1.19 13.78 -2.54
N PRO A 163 -2.04 12.91 -1.95
CA PRO A 163 -2.99 13.32 -0.92
C PRO A 163 -2.36 14.07 0.26
N VAL A 164 -1.18 13.64 0.70
CA VAL A 164 -0.48 14.22 1.86
C VAL A 164 -0.07 15.67 1.58
N LYS A 165 0.46 15.98 0.40
CA LYS A 165 0.81 17.37 0.10
C LYS A 165 -0.42 18.26 0.01
N VAL A 166 -1.45 17.81 -0.71
CA VAL A 166 -2.66 18.61 -0.93
C VAL A 166 -3.35 18.93 0.40
N ALA A 167 -3.20 18.04 1.38
CA ALA A 167 -3.75 18.21 2.71
C ALA A 167 -2.81 18.87 3.72
N ALA A 168 -1.52 19.08 3.39
CA ALA A 168 -0.45 19.41 4.34
C ALA A 168 -0.77 20.57 5.29
N ASP A 169 -1.37 21.64 4.77
CA ASP A 169 -1.67 22.83 5.56
C ASP A 169 -2.88 22.60 6.48
N GLN A 170 -3.88 21.86 6.01
CA GLN A 170 -5.21 21.78 6.64
C GLN A 170 -5.82 20.38 6.49
N PRO A 171 -5.20 19.34 7.07
CA PRO A 171 -5.61 17.95 6.84
C PRO A 171 -7.04 17.67 7.30
N LYS A 172 -7.53 18.38 8.33
CA LYS A 172 -8.92 18.31 8.81
C LYS A 172 -9.98 18.63 7.75
N LYS A 173 -9.65 19.44 6.73
CA LYS A 173 -10.61 19.86 5.70
C LYS A 173 -10.85 18.81 4.63
N TYR A 174 -10.03 17.75 4.60
CA TYR A 174 -10.06 16.72 3.57
C TYR A 174 -10.68 15.40 4.06
N ASP A 175 -11.27 14.65 3.13
CA ASP A 175 -11.90 13.35 3.39
C ASP A 175 -10.90 12.19 3.28
N TRP A 176 -10.19 11.94 4.39
CA TRP A 176 -9.27 10.81 4.52
C TRP A 176 -10.01 9.47 4.63
N CYS A 177 -11.25 9.50 5.13
CA CYS A 177 -12.05 8.29 5.33
C CYS A 177 -12.39 7.62 4.00
N SER A 178 -12.79 8.41 2.98
CA SER A 178 -13.06 7.89 1.65
C SER A 178 -11.82 7.30 0.99
N LEU A 179 -10.66 7.96 1.16
CA LEU A 179 -9.39 7.46 0.63
C LEU A 179 -9.03 6.10 1.21
N VAL A 180 -9.09 5.94 2.55
CA VAL A 180 -8.79 4.65 3.21
C VAL A 180 -9.76 3.55 2.80
N LEU A 181 -11.07 3.86 2.69
CA LEU A 181 -12.06 2.86 2.26
C LEU A 181 -11.82 2.40 0.83
N ASP A 182 -11.56 3.34 -0.08
CA ASP A 182 -11.31 3.03 -1.49
C ASP A 182 -10.03 2.20 -1.65
N GLU A 183 -8.98 2.50 -0.88
CA GLU A 183 -7.73 1.73 -0.86
C GLU A 183 -7.93 0.32 -0.33
N LEU A 184 -8.72 0.16 0.73
CA LEU A 184 -9.09 -1.16 1.24
C LEU A 184 -9.87 -1.97 0.20
N LEU A 185 -10.88 -1.38 -0.45
CA LEU A 185 -11.68 -2.06 -1.47
C LEU A 185 -10.83 -2.43 -2.70
N HIS A 186 -9.90 -1.56 -3.10
CA HIS A 186 -8.94 -1.87 -4.16
C HIS A 186 -8.05 -3.05 -3.78
N ALA A 187 -7.49 -3.06 -2.57
CA ALA A 187 -6.67 -4.16 -2.09
C ALA A 187 -7.46 -5.48 -1.98
N LEU A 188 -8.71 -5.43 -1.52
CA LEU A 188 -9.59 -6.60 -1.43
C LEU A 188 -9.98 -7.15 -2.80
N ARG A 189 -10.15 -6.31 -3.82
CA ARG A 189 -10.36 -6.77 -5.20
C ARG A 189 -9.17 -7.57 -5.72
N ASN A 190 -7.97 -7.05 -5.51
CA ASN A 190 -6.74 -7.71 -5.95
C ASN A 190 -6.52 -9.02 -5.16
N PHE A 191 -6.84 -9.01 -3.87
CA PHE A 191 -6.87 -10.20 -3.03
C PHE A 191 -7.86 -11.25 -3.57
N SER A 192 -9.12 -10.86 -3.84
CA SER A 192 -10.15 -11.81 -4.25
C SER A 192 -9.85 -12.42 -5.61
N HIS A 193 -9.34 -11.64 -6.56
CA HIS A 193 -8.92 -12.15 -7.87
C HIS A 193 -7.89 -13.26 -7.74
N ARG A 194 -6.85 -13.05 -6.93
CA ARG A 194 -5.80 -14.06 -6.70
C ARG A 194 -6.32 -15.24 -5.89
N PHE A 195 -7.02 -14.97 -4.79
CA PHE A 195 -7.52 -16.01 -3.89
C PHE A 195 -8.46 -16.99 -4.60
N TYR A 196 -9.39 -16.50 -5.41
CA TYR A 196 -10.33 -17.36 -6.13
C TYR A 196 -9.74 -18.01 -7.39
N ALA A 197 -8.67 -17.46 -7.96
CA ALA A 197 -7.95 -18.08 -9.07
C ALA A 197 -6.96 -19.16 -8.61
N GLU A 198 -6.23 -18.91 -7.54
CA GLU A 198 -5.06 -19.71 -7.11
C GLU A 198 -5.30 -20.47 -5.78
N GLY A 199 -6.43 -20.23 -5.10
CA GLY A 199 -6.71 -20.78 -3.77
C GLY A 199 -5.94 -20.10 -2.63
N TRP A 200 -5.06 -19.15 -2.97
CA TRP A 200 -4.22 -18.39 -2.05
C TRP A 200 -3.96 -16.99 -2.60
N ALA A 201 -3.55 -16.09 -1.72
CA ALA A 201 -3.15 -14.73 -2.03
C ALA A 201 -1.96 -14.38 -1.15
N PRO A 202 -0.84 -13.95 -1.76
CA PRO A 202 0.42 -13.76 -1.03
C PRO A 202 0.32 -12.60 -0.04
N CYS A 203 -0.55 -11.63 -0.23
CA CYS A 203 -0.66 -10.46 0.63
C CYS A 203 -2.10 -9.96 0.75
N LEU A 204 -2.40 -9.37 1.91
CA LEU A 204 -3.62 -8.63 2.15
C LEU A 204 -3.27 -7.17 2.48
N GLY A 205 -3.54 -6.28 1.52
CA GLY A 205 -3.29 -4.84 1.61
C GLY A 205 -4.46 -4.05 2.20
N GLY A 206 -4.27 -2.74 2.37
CA GLY A 206 -5.26 -1.82 2.92
C GLY A 206 -5.53 -1.99 4.42
N CYS A 207 -6.41 -1.16 4.98
CA CYS A 207 -6.68 -1.12 6.42
C CYS A 207 -7.61 -2.26 6.86
N THR A 208 -7.09 -3.47 7.03
CA THR A 208 -7.88 -4.61 7.51
C THR A 208 -8.35 -4.44 8.96
N TYR A 209 -7.69 -3.59 9.74
CA TYR A 209 -8.14 -3.22 11.08
C TYR A 209 -9.58 -2.69 11.09
N PHE A 210 -9.95 -1.92 10.06
CA PHE A 210 -11.32 -1.42 9.88
C PHE A 210 -12.36 -2.55 9.84
N LEU A 211 -12.02 -3.69 9.25
CA LEU A 211 -12.92 -4.84 9.13
C LEU A 211 -13.08 -5.60 10.46
N SER A 212 -12.18 -5.39 11.42
CA SER A 212 -12.13 -6.14 12.68
C SER A 212 -12.74 -5.47 13.90
N ASP A 213 -12.95 -4.15 13.84
CA ASP A 213 -13.67 -3.42 14.89
C ASP A 213 -14.95 -2.78 14.32
N PRO A 214 -15.88 -3.56 13.75
CA PRO A 214 -17.15 -3.02 13.30
C PRO A 214 -17.94 -2.41 14.48
N PRO A 215 -18.90 -1.51 14.21
CA PRO A 215 -19.64 -0.76 15.23
C PRO A 215 -20.15 -1.65 16.37
N ARG A 216 -20.26 -1.08 17.59
CA ARG A 216 -20.55 -1.78 18.87
C ARG A 216 -21.58 -2.92 18.81
N SER A 217 -22.55 -2.85 17.90
CA SER A 217 -23.50 -3.91 17.54
C SER A 217 -22.87 -5.27 17.17
N PHE A 218 -21.58 -5.32 16.81
CA PHE A 218 -20.89 -6.53 16.35
C PHE A 218 -19.97 -7.21 17.37
N ARG A 219 -19.65 -6.57 18.50
CA ARG A 219 -18.70 -7.14 19.47
C ARG A 219 -19.12 -8.50 20.03
N LYS A 220 -20.43 -8.80 20.03
CA LYS A 220 -20.96 -10.10 20.44
C LYS A 220 -20.67 -11.22 19.43
N LEU A 221 -20.53 -10.90 18.14
CA LEU A 221 -20.34 -11.87 17.04
C LEU A 221 -18.87 -12.27 16.84
N PHE A 222 -17.92 -11.36 17.10
CA PHE A 222 -16.49 -11.66 16.98
C PHE A 222 -15.93 -12.47 18.14
N LYS A 223 -16.54 -12.35 19.34
CA LYS A 223 -16.09 -13.03 20.55
C LYS A 223 -16.10 -14.56 20.40
N GLN A 224 -17.06 -15.10 19.64
CA GLN A 224 -17.22 -16.54 19.47
C GLN A 224 -16.09 -17.19 18.65
N LYS A 225 -15.46 -16.47 17.72
CA LYS A 225 -14.42 -17.02 16.82
C LYS A 225 -12.99 -16.67 17.24
N THR A 226 -12.80 -15.60 18.02
CA THR A 226 -11.51 -15.33 18.66
C THR A 226 -11.15 -16.42 19.67
N ASP A 227 -12.15 -16.98 20.35
CA ASP A 227 -11.94 -18.04 21.34
C ASP A 227 -11.59 -19.38 20.64
N GLU A 228 -12.17 -19.68 19.46
CA GLU A 228 -11.82 -20.87 18.66
C GLU A 228 -10.43 -20.79 17.98
N ALA A 229 -9.95 -19.58 17.65
CA ALA A 229 -8.67 -19.38 16.99
C ALA A 229 -7.46 -19.46 17.94
N VAL A 230 -7.70 -19.38 19.26
CA VAL A 230 -6.66 -19.51 20.30
C VAL A 230 -6.36 -20.99 20.61
N ASP A 231 -7.29 -21.91 20.33
CA ASP A 231 -7.21 -23.32 20.76
C ASP A 231 -6.95 -24.35 19.62
N SER A 232 -6.63 -23.95 18.39
CA SER A 232 -6.48 -24.89 17.26
C SER A 232 -5.05 -25.06 16.74
N PRO A 233 -4.49 -26.29 16.67
CA PRO A 233 -3.20 -26.56 16.02
C PRO A 233 -3.34 -26.65 14.48
N SER A 234 -2.35 -26.07 13.78
CA SER A 234 -1.96 -26.28 12.37
C SER A 234 -3.08 -26.52 11.33
N MET A 235 -3.46 -25.46 10.60
CA MET A 235 -4.28 -25.54 9.39
C MET A 235 -3.46 -26.05 8.20
N SER A 236 -3.40 -27.37 8.02
CA SER A 236 -3.06 -27.98 6.72
C SER A 236 -4.05 -29.08 6.29
N GLN A 237 -5.16 -29.29 7.02
CA GLN A 237 -6.06 -30.43 6.75
C GLN A 237 -7.57 -30.11 6.63
N LYS A 238 -7.99 -28.83 6.59
CA LYS A 238 -9.45 -28.50 6.53
C LYS A 238 -9.88 -27.61 5.36
N VAL A 239 -9.25 -27.75 4.20
CA VAL A 239 -9.71 -27.10 2.94
C VAL A 239 -10.41 -28.10 2.00
N SER A 240 -10.97 -29.20 2.52
CA SER A 240 -11.71 -30.19 1.72
C SER A 240 -13.23 -30.14 1.86
N SER A 241 -13.82 -29.22 2.66
CA SER A 241 -15.26 -29.30 3.00
C SER A 241 -16.08 -28.04 2.72
N ILE A 242 -15.56 -27.07 1.95
CA ILE A 242 -16.36 -25.92 1.48
C ILE A 242 -16.27 -25.85 -0.04
N GLN A 243 -16.87 -26.84 -0.71
CA GLN A 243 -17.25 -26.77 -2.12
C GLN A 243 -18.76 -26.80 -2.20
N THR A 244 -19.37 -25.62 -2.24
CA THR A 244 -20.60 -25.33 -3.01
C THR A 244 -20.76 -23.81 -3.04
N ALA A 245 -20.15 -23.18 -4.04
CA ALA A 245 -20.52 -21.83 -4.46
C ALA A 245 -21.72 -21.92 -5.44
N PRO A 246 -22.63 -20.93 -5.47
CA PRO A 246 -23.73 -20.93 -6.45
C PRO A 246 -23.19 -20.69 -7.86
N LYS A 247 -23.59 -21.54 -8.83
CA LYS A 247 -23.36 -21.32 -10.26
C LYS A 247 -24.17 -20.11 -10.74
N LEU A 248 -23.50 -19.15 -11.38
CA LEU A 248 -24.16 -18.15 -12.23
C LEU A 248 -24.61 -18.80 -13.55
N PRO A 249 -25.80 -18.44 -14.09
CA PRO A 249 -26.29 -19.01 -15.34
C PRO A 249 -25.63 -18.37 -16.56
N ALA A 250 -25.44 -19.18 -17.60
CA ALA A 250 -24.94 -18.79 -18.92
C ALA A 250 -26.10 -18.55 -19.90
N ASN A 251 -25.96 -17.55 -20.78
CA ASN A 251 -26.55 -17.36 -22.13
C ASN A 251 -25.85 -16.11 -22.74
N GLN A 252 -25.03 -16.19 -23.81
CA GLN A 252 -25.35 -16.13 -25.27
C GLN A 252 -26.08 -14.81 -25.63
N GLU A 253 -25.64 -13.91 -26.53
CA GLU A 253 -24.99 -14.01 -27.86
C GLU A 253 -24.06 -12.82 -28.23
N GLU A 254 -23.19 -13.07 -29.24
CA GLU A 254 -22.61 -12.23 -30.33
C GLU A 254 -22.11 -10.77 -30.09
N SER A 255 -21.12 -10.21 -30.79
CA SER A 255 -20.11 -10.61 -31.81
C SER A 255 -19.21 -9.37 -32.02
N ALA A 256 -17.87 -9.51 -32.04
CA ALA A 256 -16.95 -8.64 -32.79
C ALA A 256 -15.51 -9.21 -32.74
N LEU A 257 -15.03 -9.65 -33.90
CA LEU A 257 -13.63 -9.92 -34.30
C LEU A 257 -12.79 -8.61 -34.17
N THR A 258 -11.54 -8.53 -33.69
CA THR A 258 -10.21 -9.08 -34.09
C THR A 258 -9.12 -8.45 -33.13
N PRO A 259 -7.77 -8.50 -33.37
CA PRO A 259 -6.81 -9.58 -33.08
C PRO A 259 -5.62 -9.15 -32.17
N GLY A 260 -4.75 -10.11 -31.78
CA GLY A 260 -3.29 -9.86 -31.68
C GLY A 260 -2.64 -9.88 -30.29
N SER A 261 -2.36 -11.08 -29.75
CA SER A 261 -1.42 -11.27 -28.61
C SER A 261 0.01 -11.64 -29.04
N GLY A 262 0.32 -11.62 -30.34
CA GLY A 262 1.64 -12.03 -30.88
C GLY A 262 2.68 -10.92 -31.01
N ASP A 263 2.30 -9.64 -30.86
CA ASP A 263 3.20 -8.51 -31.15
C ASP A 263 4.12 -8.14 -29.98
N HIS A 264 3.76 -8.53 -28.75
CA HIS A 264 4.56 -8.16 -27.57
C HIS A 264 5.78 -9.07 -27.36
N GLU A 265 5.69 -10.31 -27.83
CA GLU A 265 6.74 -11.32 -27.70
C GLU A 265 7.78 -11.19 -28.83
N ARG A 266 7.35 -10.90 -30.07
CA ARG A 266 8.27 -10.57 -31.18
C ARG A 266 9.08 -9.31 -30.94
N LYS A 267 8.48 -8.26 -30.37
CA LYS A 267 9.20 -7.01 -30.05
C LYS A 267 10.21 -7.18 -28.92
N LYS A 268 10.04 -8.17 -28.05
CA LYS A 268 10.97 -8.48 -26.97
C LYS A 268 12.18 -9.27 -27.48
N GLU A 269 11.96 -10.23 -28.37
CA GLU A 269 13.01 -11.01 -29.03
C GLU A 269 13.90 -10.15 -29.95
N GLU A 270 13.30 -9.20 -30.68
CA GLU A 270 14.05 -8.31 -31.58
C GLU A 270 14.89 -7.26 -30.82
N ALA A 271 14.49 -6.91 -29.60
CA ALA A 271 15.24 -6.01 -28.73
C ALA A 271 16.42 -6.70 -28.02
N GLU A 272 16.29 -7.99 -27.68
CA GLU A 272 17.40 -8.79 -27.14
C GLU A 272 18.46 -9.04 -28.21
N LYS A 273 18.06 -9.34 -29.44
CA LYS A 273 18.99 -9.60 -30.56
C LYS A 273 19.84 -8.38 -30.93
N LYS A 274 19.24 -7.18 -30.90
CA LYS A 274 19.98 -5.90 -31.12
C LYS A 274 20.94 -5.56 -29.98
N LYS A 275 20.68 -6.06 -28.77
CA LYS A 275 21.53 -5.83 -27.59
C LYS A 275 22.76 -6.74 -27.60
N GLU A 276 22.63 -7.94 -28.17
CA GLU A 276 23.73 -8.88 -28.36
C GLU A 276 24.69 -8.44 -29.47
N GLU A 277 24.19 -7.93 -30.60
CA GLU A 277 25.02 -7.39 -31.69
C GLU A 277 25.80 -6.13 -31.28
N ALA A 278 25.25 -5.30 -30.38
CA ALA A 278 25.94 -4.12 -29.87
C ALA A 278 27.10 -4.47 -28.91
N LEU A 279 27.02 -5.61 -28.21
CA LEU A 279 28.05 -6.06 -27.28
C LEU A 279 29.22 -6.76 -28.00
N ALA A 280 28.96 -7.39 -29.15
CA ALA A 280 29.98 -8.04 -29.98
C ALA A 280 30.90 -7.04 -30.70
N ASN A 281 30.42 -5.83 -31.03
CA ASN A 281 31.18 -4.83 -31.79
C ASN A 281 32.11 -3.94 -30.94
N SER A 282 32.19 -4.13 -29.63
CA SER A 282 33.00 -3.27 -28.74
C SER A 282 34.40 -3.83 -28.39
N THR A 283 34.85 -4.92 -29.01
CA THR A 283 36.15 -5.53 -28.64
C THR A 283 37.05 -5.73 -29.86
N GLN A 284 37.90 -4.74 -30.18
CA GLN A 284 39.20 -4.99 -30.82
C GLN A 284 40.29 -4.02 -30.32
N PRO A 285 41.56 -4.47 -30.25
CA PRO A 285 42.66 -3.77 -29.56
C PRO A 285 43.47 -2.87 -30.50
N HIS A 286 43.95 -1.73 -29.96
CA HIS A 286 44.86 -0.82 -30.66
C HIS A 286 46.33 -1.25 -30.41
N VAL A 287 47.02 -1.66 -31.47
CA VAL A 287 48.50 -1.79 -31.53
C VAL A 287 49.01 -0.66 -32.42
N GLY A 288 50.13 -0.05 -32.01
CA GLY A 288 50.57 1.28 -32.45
C GLY A 288 51.40 1.34 -33.73
N GLU A 289 51.85 2.55 -34.03
CA GLU A 289 52.92 2.79 -35.01
C GLU A 289 53.77 4.01 -34.62
N THR A 290 55.04 3.87 -34.97
CA THR A 290 56.24 4.64 -34.66
C THR A 290 56.41 5.92 -35.48
N GLY A 291 57.19 6.89 -34.98
CA GLY A 291 57.75 7.96 -35.83
C GLY A 291 58.58 9.02 -35.10
N ASN A 292 59.90 8.96 -35.29
CA ASN A 292 60.94 9.92 -34.84
C ASN A 292 60.78 11.35 -35.38
N GLY A 293 61.39 12.34 -34.70
CA GLY A 293 61.94 13.53 -35.38
C GLY A 293 62.05 14.85 -34.59
N ALA A 294 63.20 15.04 -33.93
CA ALA A 294 64.02 16.27 -33.78
C ALA A 294 63.42 17.70 -33.69
N ALA A 295 63.96 18.45 -32.70
CA ALA A 295 64.36 19.88 -32.68
C ALA A 295 63.30 20.96 -33.08
N SER A 296 63.05 22.03 -32.33
CA SER A 296 63.99 23.11 -31.98
C SER A 296 63.28 24.16 -31.10
N VAL A 297 64.04 24.83 -30.24
CA VAL A 297 63.72 26.10 -29.54
C VAL A 297 63.60 27.24 -30.59
N PRO A 298 62.82 28.31 -30.38
CA PRO A 298 63.42 29.52 -29.78
C PRO A 298 62.52 30.26 -28.77
N VAL A 299 63.24 31.04 -27.97
CA VAL A 299 62.85 32.06 -27.01
C VAL A 299 62.26 33.28 -27.71
N ASN A 300 61.13 33.80 -27.20
CA ASN A 300 60.93 35.19 -26.74
C ASN A 300 59.54 35.34 -26.13
#